data_AF-A0A960SGD4-F1
#
_entry.id   AF-A0A960SGD4-F1
#
_cell.length_a   1.000
_cell.length_b   1.000
_cell.length_c   1.000
_cell.angle_alpha   90.00
_cell.angle_beta   90.00
_cell.angle_gamma   90.00
#
_symmetry.space_group_name_H-M   'P 1'
#
loop_
_entity.id
_entity.type
_entity.pdbx_description
1 polymer ?
#
loop_
_entity_poly.entity_id
_entity_poly.type
_entity_poly.pdbx_seq_one_letter_code
_entity_poly.pdbx_strand_id
1 'polypeptide(L)' 'MSFLKRFAFCFSSILMVLMLTVGCQPAKKQKTNFIFILSDDVAQGDLGSYGQELIQTPRLDQLAAEGVRFMQ' A
#
# COMPACT_ATOMS: atom_id res chain seq x y z
N MET A 1 -40.72 19.56 32.32
CA MET A 1 -40.40 18.62 31.22
C MET A 1 -39.24 19.05 30.31
N SER A 2 -38.54 20.16 30.58
CA SER A 2 -37.37 20.63 29.81
C SER A 2 -36.04 20.01 30.26
N PHE A 3 -35.90 19.69 31.55
CA PHE A 3 -34.66 19.16 32.15
C PHE A 3 -34.31 17.75 31.66
N LEU A 4 -35.30 16.86 31.56
CA LEU A 4 -35.12 15.48 31.09
C LEU A 4 -34.78 15.41 29.59
N LYS A 5 -35.31 16.33 28.78
CA LYS A 5 -34.99 16.45 27.34
C LYS A 5 -33.55 16.89 27.12
N ARG A 6 -33.02 17.78 27.96
CA ARG A 6 -31.61 18.20 27.92
C ARG A 6 -30.66 17.05 28.27
N PHE A 7 -31.03 16.22 29.25
CA PHE A 7 -30.24 15.06 29.63
C PHE A 7 -30.20 13.99 28.52
N ALA A 8 -31.34 13.70 27.88
CA ALA A 8 -31.41 12.80 26.75
C ALA A 8 -30.61 13.29 25.52
N PHE A 9 -30.62 14.60 25.27
CA PHE A 9 -29.84 15.20 24.17
C PHE A 9 -28.34 15.08 24.39
N CYS A 10 -27.86 15.32 25.62
CA CYS A 10 -26.45 15.10 26.00
C CYS A 10 -26.04 13.62 25.89
N PHE A 11 -26.92 12.70 26.30
CA PHE A 11 -26.62 11.27 26.23
C PHE A 11 -26.52 10.78 24.77
N SER A 12 -27.41 11.28 23.89
CA SER A 12 -27.37 10.99 22.46
C SER A 12 -26.12 11.53 21.78
N SER A 13 -25.66 12.73 22.13
CA SER A 13 -24.45 13.31 21.54
C SER A 13 -23.18 12.61 22.04
N ILE A 14 -23.13 12.20 23.31
CA ILE A 14 -22.03 11.39 23.85
C ILE A 14 -21.96 10.02 23.15
N LEU A 15 -23.10 9.37 22.94
CA LEU A 15 -23.16 8.07 22.25
C LEU A 15 -22.72 8.17 20.78
N MET A 16 -23.09 9.27 20.11
CA MET A 16 -22.68 9.55 18.73
C MET A 16 -21.17 9.77 18.62
N VAL A 17 -20.57 10.55 19.53
CA VAL A 17 -19.11 10.77 19.58
C VAL A 17 -18.36 9.47 19.89
N LEU A 18 -18.89 8.63 20.77
CA LEU A 18 -18.28 7.33 21.10
C LEU A 18 -18.31 6.36 19.90
N MET A 19 -19.37 6.37 19.09
CA MET A 19 -19.45 5.57 17.86
C MET A 19 -18.43 6.02 16.79
N LEU A 20 -18.13 7.32 16.71
CA LEU A 20 -17.17 7.87 15.75
C LEU A 20 -15.71 7.50 16.08
N THR A 21 -15.38 7.30 17.35
CA THR A 21 -13.99 6.99 17.77
C THR A 21 -13.64 5.51 17.67
N VAL A 22 -14.62 4.61 17.73
CA VAL A 22 -14.39 3.14 17.67
C VAL A 22 -13.96 2.65 16.28
N GLY A 23 -14.28 3.38 15.21
CA GLY A 23 -13.89 3.02 13.84
C GLY A 23 -12.44 3.30 13.47
N CYS A 24 -11.72 4.11 14.26
CA CYS A 24 -10.34 4.49 13.97
C CYS A 24 -9.36 3.47 14.57
N GLN A 25 -9.30 2.27 13.98
CA GLN A 25 -8.19 1.36 14.28
C GLN A 25 -6.95 1.81 13.50
N PRO A 26 -5.78 1.96 14.15
CA PRO A 26 -4.55 2.22 13.43
C PRO A 26 -4.27 1.04 12.50
N ALA A 27 -4.17 1.30 11.20
CA ALA A 27 -3.75 0.29 10.24
C ALA A 27 -2.44 -0.33 10.74
N LYS A 28 -2.44 -1.66 10.91
CA LYS A 28 -1.24 -2.39 11.33
C LYS A 28 -0.16 -2.15 10.27
N LYS A 29 0.80 -1.26 10.57
CA LYS A 29 1.93 -0.98 9.69
C LYS A 29 2.74 -2.26 9.54
N GLN A 30 2.49 -3.00 8.47
CA GLN A 30 3.38 -4.08 8.07
C GLN A 30 4.72 -3.45 7.69
N LYS A 31 5.79 -3.98 8.26
CA LYS A 31 7.14 -3.55 7.92
C LYS A 31 7.43 -3.99 6.49
N THR A 32 7.69 -3.03 5.61
CA THR A 32 8.16 -3.32 4.26
C THR A 32 9.53 -3.97 4.33
N ASN A 33 9.70 -5.08 3.61
CA ASN A 33 11.01 -5.69 3.41
C ASN A 33 11.68 -5.06 2.19
N PHE A 34 12.99 -4.86 2.26
CA PHE A 34 13.78 -4.29 1.17
C PHE A 34 14.81 -5.33 0.71
N ILE A 35 14.78 -5.66 -0.58
CA ILE A 35 15.74 -6.56 -1.23
C ILE A 35 16.38 -5.78 -2.37
N PHE A 36 17.71 -5.72 -2.37
CA PHE A 36 18.50 -5.15 -3.45
C PHE A 36 19.19 -6.28 -4.20
N ILE A 37 18.97 -6.33 -5.52
CA ILE A 37 19.57 -7.32 -6.41
C ILE A 37 20.56 -6.57 -7.29
N LEU A 38 21.83 -6.99 -7.24
CA LEU A 38 22.90 -6.46 -8.07
C LEU A 38 23.40 -7.58 -8.99
N SER A 39 23.54 -7.26 -10.27
CA SER A 39 24.14 -8.14 -11.28
C SER A 39 25.35 -7.46 -11.88
N ASP A 40 26.41 -8.23 -12.09
CA ASP A 40 27.60 -7.79 -12.82
C ASP A 40 27.35 -7.90 -14.33
N ASP A 41 27.88 -6.96 -15.11
CA ASP A 41 27.87 -6.95 -16.59
C ASP A 41 26.51 -7.17 -17.30
N VAL A 42 25.37 -6.91 -16.64
CA VAL A 42 24.05 -6.94 -17.29
C VAL A 42 23.73 -5.58 -17.90
N ALA A 43 23.52 -5.56 -19.21
CA ALA A 43 23.10 -4.38 -19.95
C ALA A 43 21.59 -4.40 -20.26
N GLN A 44 21.07 -3.26 -20.72
CA GLN A 44 19.66 -3.12 -21.11
C GLN A 44 19.25 -4.11 -22.20
N GLY A 45 20.16 -4.38 -23.16
CA GLY A 45 19.91 -5.32 -24.27
C GLY A 45 19.82 -6.78 -23.87
N ASP A 46 20.10 -7.13 -22.61
CA ASP A 46 20.11 -8.52 -22.13
C ASP A 46 18.79 -8.97 -21.50
N LEU A 47 17.86 -8.05 -21.25
CA LEU A 47 16.62 -8.34 -20.53
C LEU A 47 15.40 -8.29 -21.46
N GLY A 48 14.54 -9.30 -21.36
CA GLY A 48 13.31 -9.43 -22.15
C GLY A 48 12.41 -8.20 -22.06
N SER A 49 12.31 -7.60 -20.88
CA SER A 49 11.56 -6.36 -20.67
C SER A 49 11.97 -5.22 -21.60
N TYR A 50 13.20 -5.17 -22.10
CA TYR A 50 13.69 -4.17 -23.06
C TYR A 50 13.64 -4.62 -24.53
N GLY A 51 12.97 -5.73 -24.85
CA GLY A 51 12.78 -6.22 -26.21
C GLY A 51 13.78 -7.29 -26.65
N GLN A 52 14.54 -7.85 -25.71
CA GLN A 52 15.40 -8.99 -25.94
C GLN A 52 14.56 -10.27 -26.13
N GLU A 53 14.86 -11.12 -27.14
CA GLU A 53 14.04 -12.31 -27.45
C GLU A 53 14.73 -13.67 -27.21
N LEU A 54 16.06 -13.71 -27.10
CA LEU A 54 16.83 -14.97 -27.04
C LEU A 54 17.04 -15.51 -25.62
N ILE A 55 17.13 -14.62 -24.62
CA ILE A 55 17.50 -14.93 -23.24
C ILE A 55 16.24 -14.69 -22.41
N GLN A 56 15.68 -15.78 -21.91
CA GLN A 56 14.43 -15.68 -21.17
C GLN A 56 14.69 -15.16 -19.76
N THR A 57 14.14 -13.99 -19.43
CA THR A 57 14.24 -13.36 -18.10
C THR A 57 12.88 -13.23 -17.40
N PRO A 58 12.05 -14.30 -17.34
CA PRO A 58 10.62 -14.18 -17.02
C PRO A 58 10.32 -13.55 -15.66
N ARG A 59 11.21 -13.74 -14.67
CA ARG A 59 11.07 -13.12 -13.33
C ARG A 59 11.37 -11.62 -13.36
N LEU A 60 12.38 -11.20 -14.11
CA LEU A 60 12.72 -9.78 -14.26
C LEU A 60 11.67 -9.08 -15.12
N ASP A 61 11.12 -9.77 -16.12
CA ASP A 61 10.04 -9.27 -16.97
C ASP A 61 8.76 -9.06 -16.14
N GLN A 62 8.41 -10.01 -15.27
CA GLN A 62 7.31 -9.87 -14.32
C GLN A 62 7.55 -8.70 -13.35
N LEU A 63 8.75 -8.57 -12.78
CA LEU A 63 9.08 -7.45 -11.88
C LEU A 63 8.98 -6.09 -12.59
N ALA A 64 9.36 -6.01 -13.86
CA ALA A 64 9.22 -4.81 -14.67
C ALA A 64 7.75 -4.49 -15.00
N ALA A 65 6.90 -5.50 -15.19
CA ALA A 65 5.48 -5.34 -15.48
C ALA A 65 4.64 -4.96 -14.24
N GLU A 66 4.98 -5.51 -13.07
CA GLU A 66 4.30 -5.23 -11.80
C GLU A 66 4.84 -3.98 -11.10
N GLY A 67 6.03 -3.54 -11.50
CA GLY A 67 6.78 -2.46 -10.86
C GLY A 67 6.98 -1.24 -11.75
N VAL A 68 8.09 -0.55 -11.49
CA VAL A 68 8.54 0.60 -12.27
C VAL A 68 9.86 0.22 -12.93
N ARG A 69 9.93 0.43 -14.25
CA ARG A 69 11.14 0.26 -15.04
C ARG A 69 11.72 1.63 -15.38
N PHE A 70 13.02 1.78 -15.15
CA PHE A 70 13.77 2.99 -15.52
C PHE A 70 14.42 2.78 -16.88
N MET A 71 14.51 3.83 -17.69
CA MET A 71 15.17 3.78 -19.00
C MET A 71 16.33 4.76 -19.01
N GLN A 72 17.41 4.41 -19.70
CA GLN A 72 18.56 5.29 -19.90
C GLN A 72 18.42 6.11 -21.19
#